data_AF-A0A1Y0GYB3-F1
#
_entry.id   AF-A0A1Y0GYB3-F1
#
_cell.length_a   1.000
_cell.length_b   1.000
_cell.length_c   1.000
_cell.angle_alpha   90.00
_cell.angle_beta   90.00
_cell.angle_gamma   90.00
#
_symmetry.space_group_name_H-M   'P 1'
#
loop_
_entity.id
_entity.type
_entity.pdbx_description
1 polymer ?
#
loop_
_entity_poly.entity_id
_entity_poly.type
_entity_poly.pdbx_seq_one_letter_code
_entity_poly.pdbx_strand_id
1 'polypeptide(L)' 'MSWKTIIAGAVGGFLAALAVDVNAWSKSNDPFDWGLAVKRWVAGAIAGATGGFSAGYLPE' A
#
# COMPACT_ATOMS: atom_id res chain seq x y z
N MET A 1 -5.28 -4.00 20.59
CA MET A 1 -4.86 -3.45 19.28
C MET A 1 -5.03 -1.93 19.29
N SER A 2 -3.98 -1.17 18.95
CA SER A 2 -4.14 0.27 18.77
C SER A 2 -4.49 0.56 17.32
N TRP A 3 -5.58 1.28 17.08
CA TRP A 3 -5.98 1.83 15.77
C TRP A 3 -4.81 2.46 14.99
N LYS A 4 -3.81 3.00 15.71
CA LYS A 4 -2.58 3.57 15.15
C LYS A 4 -1.77 2.56 14.32
N THR A 5 -1.71 1.29 14.73
CA THR A 5 -0.93 0.25 14.03
C THR A 5 -1.58 -0.15 12.70
N ILE A 6 -2.91 -0.23 12.66
CA ILE A 6 -3.68 -0.51 11.43
C ILE A 6 -3.50 0.64 10.44
N ILE A 7 -3.60 1.89 10.91
CA ILE A 7 -3.35 3.06 10.05
C ILE A 7 -1.91 3.06 9.54
N ALA A 8 -0.92 2.80 10.41
CA ALA A 8 0.49 2.79 10.01
C ALA A 8 0.75 1.73 8.93
N GLY A 9 0.18 0.53 9.08
CA GLY A 9 0.22 -0.51 8.07
C GLY A 9 -0.45 -0.07 6.76
N ALA A 10 -1.65 0.51 6.84
CA ALA A 10 -2.38 0.97 5.66
C ALA A 10 -1.63 2.07 4.89
N VAL A 11 -1.11 3.09 5.59
CA VAL A 11 -0.35 4.18 5.00
C VAL A 11 0.97 3.65 4.43
N GLY A 12 1.65 2.74 5.13
CA GLY A 12 2.86 2.11 4.62
C GLY A 12 2.62 1.33 3.31
N GLY A 13 1.54 0.53 3.26
CA GLY A 13 1.16 -0.22 2.07
C GLY A 13 0.74 0.68 0.89
N PHE A 14 0.01 1.76 1.18
CA PHE A 14 -0.32 2.79 0.18
C PHE A 14 0.93 3.43 -0.43
N LEU A 15 1.85 3.92 0.42
CA LEU A 15 3.06 4.60 -0.03
C LEU A 15 3.99 3.67 -0.81
N ALA A 16 4.08 2.40 -0.41
CA ALA A 16 4.83 1.39 -1.14
C ALA A 16 4.25 1.17 -2.55
N ALA A 17 2.93 1.03 -2.67
CA ALA A 17 2.28 0.89 -3.98
C ALA A 17 2.49 2.12 -4.87
N LEU A 18 2.39 3.33 -4.30
CA LEU A 18 2.64 4.57 -5.02
C LEU A 18 4.08 4.66 -5.53
N ALA A 19 5.06 4.35 -4.69
CA ALA A 19 6.47 4.36 -5.08
C ALA A 19 6.75 3.35 -6.22
N VAL A 20 6.11 2.17 -6.18
CA VAL A 20 6.24 1.15 -7.23
C VAL A 20 5.65 1.64 -8.55
N ASP A 21 4.43 2.19 -8.56
CA ASP A 21 3.80 2.69 -9.78
C ASP A 21 4.58 3.88 -10.38
N VAL A 22 5.08 4.81 -9.56
CA VAL A 22 5.90 5.95 -10.02
C VAL A 22 7.23 5.47 -10.60
N ASN A 23 7.90 4.51 -9.96
CA ASN A 23 9.15 3.92 -10.47
C ASN A 23 8.93 3.05 -11.72
N ALA A 24 7.78 2.41 -11.85
CA ALA A 24 7.41 1.67 -13.07
C ALA A 24 7.15 2.64 -14.23
N TRP A 25 6.42 3.72 -13.96
CA TRP A 25 6.13 4.76 -14.93
C TRP A 25 7.37 5.51 -15.40
N SER A 26 8.30 5.84 -14.49
CA SER A 26 9.54 6.50 -14.88
C SER A 26 10.42 5.67 -15.82
N LYS A 27 10.14 4.37 -15.93
CA LYS A 27 10.82 3.41 -16.81
C LYS A 27 10.00 3.05 -18.06
N SER A 28 8.74 3.47 -18.14
CA SER A 28 7.90 3.26 -19.33
C SER A 28 7.82 4.55 -20.16
N ASN A 29 7.62 4.41 -21.48
CA ASN A 29 7.29 5.54 -22.36
C ASN A 29 5.77 5.74 -22.50
N ASP A 30 4.99 4.97 -21.74
CA ASP A 30 3.53 4.98 -21.81
C ASP A 30 2.93 6.07 -20.91
N PRO A 31 1.76 6.63 -21.28
CA PRO A 31 1.00 7.52 -20.42
C PRO A 31 0.70 6.85 -19.07
N PHE A 32 0.73 7.63 -17.99
CA PHE A 32 0.40 7.12 -16.66
C PHE A 32 -1.09 6.76 -16.57
N ASP A 33 -1.39 5.49 -16.30
CA ASP A 33 -2.76 5.03 -16.06
C ASP A 33 -3.17 5.29 -14.60
N TRP A 34 -3.71 6.48 -14.37
CA TRP A 34 -4.24 6.90 -13.06
C TRP A 34 -5.36 5.98 -12.54
N GLY A 35 -6.17 5.41 -13.42
CA GLY A 35 -7.29 4.56 -13.03
C GLY A 35 -6.83 3.23 -12.45
N LEU A 36 -5.79 2.64 -13.05
CA LEU A 36 -5.15 1.43 -12.53
C LEU A 36 -4.30 1.73 -11.29
N ALA A 37 -3.55 2.83 -11.29
CA ALA A 37 -2.70 3.22 -10.17
C ALA A 37 -3.50 3.42 -8.88
N VAL A 38 -4.60 4.18 -8.91
CA VAL A 38 -5.44 4.40 -7.72
C VAL A 38 -6.00 3.08 -7.17
N LYS A 39 -6.41 2.14 -8.04
CA LYS A 39 -6.86 0.82 -7.61
C LYS A 39 -5.75 0.04 -6.91
N ARG A 40 -4.52 0.10 -7.42
CA ARG A 40 -3.34 -0.53 -6.80
C ARG A 40 -2.96 0.12 -5.49
N TRP A 41 -3.12 1.43 -5.35
CA TRP A 41 -2.84 2.14 -4.11
C TRP A 41 -3.83 1.76 -3.01
N VAL A 42 -5.12 1.65 -3.35
CA VAL A 42 -6.16 1.16 -2.42
C VAL A 42 -5.90 -0.29 -2.05
N ALA A 43 -5.53 -1.14 -3.01
CA ALA A 43 -5.16 -2.53 -2.73
C ALA A 43 -3.92 -2.62 -1.82
N GLY A 44 -2.90 -1.79 -2.04
CA GLY A 44 -1.72 -1.67 -1.18
C GLY A 44 -2.08 -1.21 0.22
N ALA A 45 -2.99 -0.24 0.36
CA ALA A 45 -3.48 0.22 1.65
C ALA A 45 -4.22 -0.88 2.42
N ILE A 46 -5.09 -1.63 1.74
CA ILE A 46 -5.81 -2.76 2.34
C ILE A 46 -4.82 -3.84 2.74
N ALA A 47 -3.89 -4.22 1.86
CA ALA A 47 -2.87 -5.23 2.16
C ALA A 47 -1.99 -4.84 3.35
N GLY A 48 -1.57 -3.57 3.43
CA GLY A 48 -0.81 -3.05 4.55
C GLY A 48 -1.62 -3.01 5.86
N ALA A 49 -2.90 -2.66 5.79
CA ALA A 49 -3.81 -2.71 6.93
C ALA A 49 -3.98 -4.15 7.44
N THR A 50 -4.15 -5.13 6.54
CA THR A 50 -4.24 -6.55 6.86
C THR A 50 -2.92 -7.09 7.43
N GLY A 51 -1.77 -6.67 6.90
CA GLY A 51 -0.45 -6.97 7.47
C GLY A 51 -0.26 -6.41 8.87
N GLY A 52 -0.77 -5.20 9.14
CA GLY A 52 -0.83 -4.64 10.50
C GLY A 52 -1.76 -5.41 11.43
N PHE A 53 -2.81 -6.03 10.89
CA PHE A 53 -3.74 -6.89 11.63
C PHE A 53 -3.09 -8.23 12.03
N SER A 54 -2.32 -8.85 11.13
CA SER A 54 -1.60 -10.10 11.42
C SER A 54 -0.37 -9.90 12.29
N ALA A 55 0.40 -8.81 12.11
CA ALA A 55 1.56 -8.49 12.94
C ALA A 55 1.19 -8.18 14.40
N GLY A 56 -0.02 -7.66 14.65
CA GLY A 56 -0.55 -7.44 16.00
C GLY A 56 -1.16 -8.67 16.66
N TYR A 57 -1.26 -9.80 15.94
CA TYR A 57 -1.85 -11.06 16.41
C TYR A 57 -0.80 -12.15 16.67
N LEU A 58 0.50 -11.87 16.48
CA LEU A 58 1.55 -12.78 16.92
C LEU A 58 1.51 -12.85 18.45
N PRO A 59 1.12 -14.00 19.06
CA PRO A 59 1.32 -14.19 20.47
C PRO A 59 2.83 -14.34 20.69
N GLU A 60 3.37 -13.53 21.59
CA GLU A 60 4.74 -13.69 22.11
C GLU A 60 4.92 -15.04 22.80
#